data_AF-L0JT63-F1
#
_entry.id   AF-L0JT63-F1
#
_cell.length_a   1.000
_cell.length_b   1.000
_cell.length_c   1.000
_cell.angle_alpha   90.00
_cell.angle_beta   90.00
_cell.angle_gamma   90.00
#
_symmetry.space_group_name_H-M   'P 1'
#
loop_
_entity.id
_entity.type
_entity.pdbx_description
1 polymer ?
#
loop_
_entity_poly.entity_id
_entity_poly.type
_entity_poly.pdbx_seq_one_letter_code
_entity_poly.pdbx_strand_id
1 'polypeptide(L)'
;MGGLDTFVWYNLVIGLVVTMEICYFLYSESSVAEYRRFVMITVGGLALVTTGGPITELIAPSLVHVVHGVAALLVVFGLYDPVRNDLRTVEWSQVLLSDPVKLRHSAGWMTPMDDEILGMFYDTDLILSPSIIAFNTGYSKKEVNRRLIKLEKHRLVERIERGKYRLTKFGEEYLLGHQPEDVGTTDDVGVPK
;
A
#
# COMPACT_ATOMS: atom_id res chain seq x y z
N MET A 1 19.02 8.21 54.46
CA MET A 1 17.89 8.94 53.85
C MET A 1 18.25 9.74 52.58
N GLY A 2 19.52 10.02 52.25
CA GLY A 2 19.87 10.83 51.06
C GLY A 2 19.98 10.11 49.69
N GLY A 3 19.95 8.77 49.66
CA GLY A 3 20.16 8.02 48.41
C GLY A 3 18.92 7.96 47.49
N LEU A 4 17.72 7.88 48.06
CA LEU A 4 16.47 7.84 47.29
C LEU A 4 16.18 9.19 46.62
N ASP A 5 16.42 10.29 47.32
CA ASP A 5 16.20 11.65 46.80
C ASP A 5 17.10 11.96 45.59
N THR A 6 18.38 11.59 45.66
CA THR A 6 19.33 11.77 44.54
C THR A 6 18.91 11.01 43.28
N PHE A 7 18.34 9.81 43.44
CA PHE A 7 17.86 9.01 42.31
C PHE A 7 16.60 9.60 41.67
N VAL A 8 15.67 10.12 42.47
CA VAL A 8 14.46 10.77 41.96
C VAL A 8 14.80 12.06 41.20
N TRP A 9 15.74 12.86 41.72
CA TRP A 9 16.24 14.04 41.02
C TRP A 9 16.92 13.70 39.69
N TYR A 10 17.73 12.66 39.65
CA TYR A 10 18.33 12.15 38.41
C TYR A 10 17.24 11.78 37.39
N ASN A 11 16.24 10.99 37.81
CA ASN A 11 15.14 10.58 36.94
C ASN A 11 14.34 11.77 36.42
N LEU A 12 14.11 12.79 37.24
CA LEU A 12 13.44 14.02 36.81
C LEU A 12 14.22 14.76 35.73
N VAL A 13 15.54 14.93 35.90
CA VAL A 13 16.38 15.62 34.91
C VAL A 13 16.38 14.87 33.58
N ILE A 14 16.61 13.55 33.61
CA ILE A 14 16.57 12.72 32.40
C ILE A 14 15.18 12.75 31.76
N GLY A 15 14.12 12.64 32.55
CA GLY A 15 12.74 12.69 32.08
C GLY A 15 12.40 14.00 31.36
N LEU A 16 12.89 15.14 31.88
CA LEU A 16 12.74 16.45 31.24
C LEU A 16 13.49 16.51 29.91
N VAL A 17 14.74 16.05 29.85
CA VAL A 17 15.53 16.03 28.62
C VAL A 17 14.83 15.19 27.54
N VAL A 18 14.43 13.97 27.86
CA VAL A 18 13.72 13.07 26.93
C VAL A 18 12.41 13.69 26.45
N THR A 19 11.63 14.30 27.34
CA THR A 19 10.38 14.97 26.97
C THR A 19 10.63 16.15 26.03
N MET A 20 11.67 16.95 26.28
CA MET A 20 12.07 18.06 25.41
C MET A 20 12.53 17.57 24.03
N GLU A 21 13.32 16.50 23.96
CA GLU A 21 13.77 15.90 22.70
C GLU A 21 12.59 15.40 21.87
N ILE A 22 11.64 14.67 22.47
CA ILE A 22 10.44 14.20 21.77
C ILE A 22 9.61 15.38 21.26
N CYS A 23 9.40 16.41 22.07
CA CYS A 23 8.71 17.62 21.65
C CYS A 23 9.44 18.35 20.51
N TYR A 24 10.77 18.41 20.56
CA TYR A 24 11.59 18.99 19.51
C TYR A 24 11.47 18.21 18.20
N PHE A 25 11.52 16.87 18.25
CA PHE A 25 11.30 16.03 17.07
C PHE A 25 9.92 16.23 16.46
N LEU A 26 8.86 16.24 17.29
CA LEU A 26 7.50 16.51 16.82
C LEU A 26 7.33 17.91 16.21
N TYR A 27 8.07 18.89 16.71
CA TYR A 27 8.08 20.24 16.17
C TYR A 27 8.86 20.32 14.84
N SER A 28 10.00 19.64 14.75
CA SER A 28 10.89 19.67 13.59
C SER A 28 10.32 18.90 12.39
N GLU A 29 9.48 17.90 12.61
CA GLU A 29 8.95 17.01 11.58
C GLU A 29 7.44 17.23 11.39
N SER A 30 7.08 18.35 10.75
CA SER A 30 5.68 18.78 10.60
C SER A 30 4.79 17.82 9.79
N SER A 31 5.38 16.91 9.01
CA SER A 31 4.68 15.83 8.29
C SER A 31 4.14 14.73 9.22
N VAL A 32 4.76 14.53 10.39
CA VAL A 32 4.30 13.57 11.41
C VAL A 32 3.16 14.16 12.25
N ALA A 33 3.14 15.49 12.40
CA ALA A 33 2.08 16.23 13.09
C ALA A 33 0.75 16.29 12.33
N GLU A 34 0.68 15.81 11.09
CA GLU A 34 -0.57 15.69 10.33
C GLU A 34 -1.44 14.50 10.82
N TYR A 35 -0.86 13.55 11.57
CA TYR A 35 -1.56 12.43 12.23
C TYR A 35 -1.97 12.78 13.67
N ARG A 36 -2.95 13.69 13.76
CA ARG A 36 -2.91 14.82 14.70
C ARG A 36 -3.38 14.61 16.15
N ARG A 37 -3.84 13.43 16.55
CA ARG A 37 -4.43 13.24 17.91
C ARG A 37 -3.86 12.06 18.68
N PHE A 38 -3.73 10.90 18.06
CA PHE A 38 -3.27 9.69 18.76
C PHE A 38 -1.78 9.75 19.10
N VAL A 39 -0.95 10.28 18.19
CA VAL A 39 0.49 10.53 18.45
C VAL A 39 0.68 11.48 19.63
N MET A 40 -0.08 12.58 19.67
CA MET A 40 -0.04 13.54 20.78
C MET A 40 -0.46 12.91 22.11
N ILE A 41 -1.41 11.96 22.08
CA ILE A 41 -1.84 11.22 23.27
C ILE A 41 -0.74 10.25 23.75
N THR A 42 -0.09 9.53 22.83
CA THR A 42 1.06 8.66 23.16
C THR A 42 2.20 9.47 23.76
N VAL A 43 2.55 10.58 23.14
CA VAL A 43 3.62 11.48 23.61
C VAL A 43 3.27 12.10 24.96
N GLY A 44 2.02 12.52 25.15
CA GLY A 44 1.52 13.01 26.42
C GLY A 44 1.61 11.95 27.52
N GLY A 45 1.25 10.70 27.22
CA GLY A 45 1.42 9.57 28.13
C GLY A 45 2.89 9.31 28.48
N LEU A 46 3.78 9.38 27.48
CA LEU A 46 5.23 9.21 27.68
C LEU A 46 5.83 10.33 28.54
N ALA A 47 5.46 11.59 28.28
CA ALA A 47 5.87 12.73 29.09
C ALA A 47 5.35 12.64 30.54
N LEU A 48 4.12 12.15 30.72
CA LEU A 48 3.53 11.96 32.05
C LEU A 48 4.26 10.90 32.86
N VAL A 49 4.72 9.80 32.25
CA VAL A 49 5.52 8.79 32.97
C VAL A 49 6.95 9.24 33.23
N THR A 50 7.63 9.83 32.23
CA THR A 50 9.06 10.19 32.36
C THR A 50 9.28 11.41 33.25
N THR A 51 8.41 12.41 33.19
CA THR A 51 8.54 13.66 33.96
C THR A 51 7.53 13.71 35.11
N GLY A 52 6.27 13.37 34.86
CA GLY A 52 5.22 13.42 35.87
C GLY A 52 5.40 12.39 36.99
N GLY A 53 5.93 11.20 36.69
CA GLY A 53 6.25 10.15 37.67
C GLY A 53 7.21 10.66 38.76
N PRO A 54 8.43 11.12 38.40
CA PRO A 54 9.39 11.68 39.36
C PRO A 54 8.86 12.90 40.13
N ILE A 55 8.13 13.81 39.49
CA ILE A 55 7.49 14.96 40.19
C ILE A 55 6.50 14.46 41.24
N THR A 56 5.69 13.47 40.90
CA THR A 56 4.72 12.87 41.82
C THR A 56 5.42 12.17 42.98
N GLU A 57 6.54 11.51 42.71
CA GLU A 57 7.35 10.88 43.75
C GLU A 57 7.94 11.88 44.76
N LEU A 58 8.29 13.10 44.31
CA LEU A 58 8.78 14.17 45.19
C LEU A 58 7.68 14.79 46.05
N ILE A 59 6.48 14.99 45.50
CA ILE A 59 5.44 15.84 46.12
C ILE A 59 4.31 15.02 46.75
N ALA A 60 3.94 13.89 46.13
CA ALA A 60 2.83 13.04 46.55
C ALA A 60 3.12 11.55 46.26
N PRO A 61 4.06 10.91 46.99
CA PRO A 61 4.51 9.54 46.70
C PRO A 61 3.37 8.51 46.66
N SER A 62 2.30 8.72 47.45
CA SER A 62 1.13 7.85 47.47
C SER A 62 0.37 7.78 46.14
N LEU A 63 0.52 8.79 45.27
CA LEU A 63 -0.16 8.88 43.98
C LEU A 63 0.69 8.36 42.81
N VAL A 64 1.95 8.00 43.02
CA VAL A 64 2.87 7.54 41.97
C VAL A 64 2.26 6.43 41.10
N HIS A 65 1.66 5.42 41.72
CA HIS A 65 1.06 4.29 40.98
C HIS A 65 -0.14 4.71 40.13
N VAL A 66 -0.93 5.68 40.60
CA VAL A 66 -2.07 6.22 39.85
C VAL A 66 -1.58 6.98 38.62
N VAL A 67 -0.54 7.81 38.78
CA VAL A 67 0.06 8.55 37.67
C VAL A 67 0.67 7.61 36.63
N HIS A 68 1.38 6.56 37.05
CA HIS A 68 1.89 5.53 36.15
C HIS A 68 0.76 4.79 35.42
N GLY A 69 -0.32 4.43 36.13
CA GLY A 69 -1.48 3.76 35.53
C GLY A 69 -2.17 4.62 34.48
N VAL A 70 -2.36 5.92 34.75
CA VAL A 70 -2.93 6.87 33.79
C VAL A 70 -2.01 7.05 32.59
N ALA A 71 -0.70 7.20 32.80
CA ALA A 71 0.27 7.31 31.72
C ALA A 71 0.27 6.07 30.81
N ALA A 72 0.24 4.86 31.40
CA ALA A 72 0.16 3.61 30.65
C ALA A 72 -1.13 3.53 29.81
N LEU A 73 -2.28 3.94 30.35
CA LEU A 73 -3.54 3.98 29.61
C LEU A 73 -3.49 4.97 28.44
N LEU A 74 -2.88 6.15 28.62
CA LEU A 74 -2.70 7.12 27.55
C LEU A 74 -1.77 6.58 26.46
N VAL A 75 -0.66 5.93 26.81
CA VAL A 75 0.23 5.29 25.83
C VAL A 75 -0.49 4.17 25.10
N VAL A 76 -1.21 3.29 25.80
CA VAL A 76 -1.98 2.21 25.16
C VAL A 76 -3.06 2.76 24.26
N PHE A 77 -3.80 3.78 24.68
CA PHE A 77 -4.85 4.41 23.88
C PHE A 77 -4.29 5.18 22.67
N GLY A 78 -3.15 5.86 22.84
CA GLY A 78 -2.49 6.57 21.75
C GLY A 78 -1.83 5.62 20.74
N LEU A 79 -1.34 4.45 21.18
CA LEU A 79 -0.85 3.39 20.32
C LEU A 79 -1.98 2.52 19.74
N TYR A 80 -3.16 2.54 20.35
CA TYR A 80 -4.37 1.92 19.82
C TYR A 80 -4.83 2.72 18.61
N ASP A 81 -4.49 2.22 17.44
CA ASP A 81 -4.70 2.87 16.16
C ASP A 81 -6.00 2.38 15.51
N PRO A 82 -7.13 3.11 15.61
CA PRO A 82 -8.33 2.81 14.82
C PRO A 82 -8.13 3.10 13.31
N VAL A 83 -7.03 3.75 12.90
CA VAL A 83 -6.76 4.17 11.52
C VAL A 83 -5.94 3.13 10.73
N ARG A 84 -5.30 2.16 11.39
CA ARG A 84 -4.81 0.93 10.76
C ARG A 84 -5.90 -0.05 10.33
N ASN A 85 -7.16 0.36 10.38
CA ASN A 85 -8.23 -0.33 9.66
C ASN A 85 -8.30 0.09 8.17
N ASP A 86 -7.74 1.25 7.79
CA ASP A 86 -7.81 1.76 6.41
C ASP A 86 -6.60 1.38 5.55
N LEU A 87 -5.42 1.15 6.13
CA LEU A 87 -4.26 0.67 5.37
C LEU A 87 -4.45 -0.74 4.78
N ARG A 88 -5.47 -1.49 5.23
CA ARG A 88 -5.81 -2.80 4.64
C ARG A 88 -6.65 -2.72 3.37
N THR A 89 -7.18 -1.56 2.99
CA THR A 89 -8.04 -1.43 1.80
C THR A 89 -7.41 -0.57 0.70
N VAL A 90 -6.68 0.50 1.03
CA VAL A 90 -6.10 1.41 0.01
C VAL A 90 -4.70 1.04 -0.48
N GLU A 91 -3.82 0.48 0.35
CA GLU A 91 -2.52 -0.02 -0.15
C GLU A 91 -2.68 -1.31 -0.96
N TRP A 92 -3.60 -2.19 -0.55
CA TRP A 92 -3.94 -3.38 -1.34
C TRP A 92 -4.62 -3.02 -2.64
N SER A 93 -5.45 -1.96 -2.69
CA SER A 93 -6.03 -1.51 -3.97
C SER A 93 -4.95 -0.94 -4.88
N GLN A 94 -4.00 -0.15 -4.38
CA GLN A 94 -2.90 0.35 -5.21
C GLN A 94 -1.99 -0.77 -5.71
N VAL A 95 -1.68 -1.77 -4.89
CA VAL A 95 -0.90 -2.95 -5.29
C VAL A 95 -1.67 -3.85 -6.27
N LEU A 96 -2.99 -4.03 -6.09
CA LEU A 96 -3.86 -4.71 -7.06
C LEU A 96 -3.98 -3.93 -8.38
N LEU A 97 -4.08 -2.60 -8.31
CA LEU A 97 -4.26 -1.70 -9.46
C LEU A 97 -2.95 -1.44 -10.20
N SER A 98 -1.78 -1.63 -9.58
CA SER A 98 -0.49 -1.56 -10.26
C SER A 98 -0.25 -2.72 -11.23
N ASP A 99 -1.11 -3.75 -11.20
CA ASP A 99 -1.11 -4.83 -12.18
C ASP A 99 -2.54 -5.07 -12.69
N PRO A 100 -3.06 -4.20 -13.57
CA PRO A 100 -4.43 -4.30 -14.08
C PRO A 100 -4.68 -5.65 -14.76
N VAL A 101 -3.63 -6.35 -15.17
CA VAL A 101 -3.72 -7.70 -15.72
C VAL A 101 -4.35 -8.70 -14.75
N LYS A 102 -4.18 -8.52 -13.44
CA LYS A 102 -4.76 -9.38 -12.40
C LYS A 102 -6.20 -9.03 -12.02
N LEU A 103 -6.68 -7.85 -12.39
CA LEU A 103 -8.04 -7.40 -12.05
C LEU A 103 -9.10 -7.90 -13.04
N ARG A 104 -8.70 -8.21 -14.27
CA ARG A 104 -9.63 -8.68 -15.31
C ARG A 104 -9.93 -10.17 -15.23
N HIS A 105 -11.10 -10.55 -15.71
CA HIS A 105 -11.41 -11.94 -16.01
C HIS A 105 -10.82 -12.33 -17.38
N SER A 106 -9.77 -13.17 -17.37
CA SER A 106 -9.18 -13.70 -18.60
C SER A 106 -10.21 -14.54 -19.34
N ALA A 107 -10.42 -14.26 -20.63
CA ALA A 107 -11.38 -15.01 -21.44
C ALA A 107 -10.86 -16.45 -21.66
N GLY A 108 -11.75 -17.45 -21.70
CA GLY A 108 -11.34 -18.88 -21.75
C GLY A 108 -10.46 -19.27 -22.95
N TRP A 109 -10.38 -18.44 -23.98
CA TRP A 109 -9.53 -18.63 -25.17
C TRP A 109 -8.12 -18.04 -25.04
N MET A 110 -7.90 -17.19 -24.03
CA MET A 110 -6.63 -16.49 -23.77
C MET A 110 -5.64 -17.43 -23.09
N THR A 111 -4.37 -17.09 -23.23
CA THR A 111 -3.21 -17.77 -22.66
C THR A 111 -2.39 -16.73 -21.91
N PRO A 112 -1.50 -17.14 -20.97
CA PRO A 112 -0.63 -16.20 -20.25
C PRO A 112 0.16 -15.27 -21.19
N MET A 113 0.53 -15.79 -22.37
CA MET A 113 1.19 -15.01 -23.41
C MET A 113 0.35 -13.84 -23.92
N ASP A 114 -0.97 -13.99 -24.07
CA ASP A 114 -1.82 -12.85 -24.46
C ASP A 114 -1.84 -11.78 -23.38
N ASP A 115 -1.80 -12.23 -22.12
CA ASP A 115 -1.86 -11.33 -20.98
C ASP A 115 -0.59 -10.47 -20.90
N GLU A 116 0.57 -11.08 -21.14
CA GLU A 116 1.85 -10.39 -21.25
C GLU A 116 1.90 -9.44 -22.46
N ILE A 117 1.36 -9.86 -23.62
CA ILE A 117 1.30 -9.02 -24.81
C ILE A 117 0.45 -7.76 -24.55
N LEU A 118 -0.75 -7.93 -24.00
CA LEU A 118 -1.65 -6.82 -23.69
C LEU A 118 -1.08 -5.91 -22.59
N GLY A 119 -0.48 -6.49 -21.54
CA GLY A 119 0.19 -5.73 -20.49
C GLY A 119 1.30 -4.85 -21.04
N MET A 120 2.13 -5.38 -21.94
CA MET A 120 3.18 -4.59 -22.59
C MET A 120 2.64 -3.42 -23.40
N PHE A 121 1.53 -3.60 -24.13
CA PHE A 121 0.90 -2.49 -24.83
C PHE A 121 0.38 -1.41 -23.88
N TYR A 122 -0.26 -1.83 -22.78
CA TYR A 122 -0.82 -0.94 -21.79
C TYR A 122 0.25 -0.14 -21.04
N ASP A 123 1.30 -0.82 -20.58
CA ASP A 123 2.38 -0.18 -19.80
C ASP A 123 3.20 0.82 -20.63
N THR A 124 3.31 0.59 -21.93
CA THR A 124 4.13 1.43 -22.81
C THR A 124 3.33 2.51 -23.55
N ASP A 125 2.03 2.29 -23.77
CA ASP A 125 1.18 3.10 -24.68
C ASP A 125 1.81 3.30 -26.09
N LEU A 126 2.60 2.32 -26.53
CA LEU A 126 3.32 2.38 -27.81
C LEU A 126 2.65 1.58 -28.92
N ILE A 127 2.98 1.98 -30.16
CA ILE A 127 2.77 1.13 -31.33
C ILE A 127 3.93 0.12 -31.39
N LEU A 128 3.62 -1.17 -31.28
CA LEU A 128 4.62 -2.24 -31.23
C LEU A 128 4.53 -3.15 -32.44
N SER A 129 5.69 -3.73 -32.80
CA SER A 129 5.76 -4.79 -33.80
C SER A 129 5.93 -6.17 -33.13
N PRO A 130 5.56 -7.27 -33.81
CA PRO A 130 5.76 -8.61 -33.27
C PRO A 130 7.21 -8.91 -32.88
N SER A 131 8.19 -8.29 -33.57
CA SER A 131 9.62 -8.44 -33.24
C SER A 131 9.98 -7.80 -31.90
N ILE A 132 9.46 -6.60 -31.61
CA ILE A 132 9.74 -5.89 -30.36
C ILE A 132 9.08 -6.59 -29.19
N ILE A 133 7.84 -7.06 -29.37
CA ILE A 133 7.12 -7.82 -28.35
C ILE A 133 7.85 -9.13 -28.05
N ALA A 134 8.23 -9.90 -29.08
CA ALA A 134 8.99 -11.14 -28.92
C ALA A 134 10.32 -10.92 -28.18
N PHE A 135 11.05 -9.85 -28.53
CA PHE A 135 12.31 -9.51 -27.89
C PHE A 135 12.16 -9.26 -26.39
N ASN A 136 11.08 -8.59 -25.97
CA ASN A 136 10.87 -8.20 -24.58
C ASN A 136 10.12 -9.25 -23.74
N THR A 137 9.35 -10.14 -24.36
CA THR A 137 8.63 -11.23 -23.66
C THR A 137 9.38 -12.56 -23.64
N GLY A 138 10.42 -12.72 -24.48
CA GLY A 138 11.15 -13.98 -24.62
C GLY A 138 10.44 -15.04 -25.48
N TYR A 139 9.22 -14.78 -25.95
CA TYR A 139 8.50 -15.67 -26.86
C TYR A 139 9.00 -15.55 -28.30
N SER A 140 8.71 -16.56 -29.13
CA SER A 140 9.07 -16.48 -30.55
C SER A 140 8.19 -15.46 -31.30
N LYS A 141 8.79 -14.76 -32.27
CA LYS A 141 8.05 -13.84 -33.17
C LYS A 141 6.85 -14.51 -33.85
N LYS A 142 6.97 -15.80 -34.18
CA LYS A 142 5.89 -16.58 -34.82
C LYS A 142 4.70 -16.74 -33.87
N GLU A 143 4.95 -17.06 -32.61
CA GLU A 143 3.90 -17.20 -31.60
C GLU A 143 3.24 -15.87 -31.28
N VAL A 144 4.03 -14.81 -31.11
CA VAL A 144 3.53 -13.44 -30.92
C VAL A 144 2.62 -13.04 -32.06
N ASN A 145 3.04 -13.26 -33.31
CA ASN A 145 2.24 -12.91 -34.47
C ASN A 145 0.91 -13.70 -34.51
N ARG A 146 0.93 -14.99 -34.13
CA ARG A 146 -0.30 -15.80 -34.03
C ARG A 146 -1.24 -15.25 -32.96
N ARG A 147 -0.72 -14.85 -31.79
CA ARG A 147 -1.53 -14.27 -30.71
C ARG A 147 -2.10 -12.90 -31.10
N LEU A 148 -1.30 -12.02 -31.71
CA LEU A 148 -1.75 -10.71 -32.19
C LEU A 148 -2.93 -10.79 -33.16
N ILE A 149 -2.93 -11.77 -34.08
CA ILE A 149 -4.06 -12.01 -34.99
C ILE A 149 -5.33 -12.37 -34.20
N LYS A 150 -5.19 -13.17 -33.14
CA LYS A 150 -6.33 -13.57 -32.30
C LYS A 150 -6.83 -12.39 -31.45
N LEU A 151 -5.92 -11.62 -30.84
CA LEU A 151 -6.24 -10.41 -30.08
C LEU A 151 -6.92 -9.35 -30.96
N GLU A 152 -6.47 -9.20 -32.21
CA GLU A 152 -7.07 -8.32 -33.21
C GLU A 152 -8.49 -8.77 -33.57
N LYS A 153 -8.70 -10.09 -33.75
CA LYS A 153 -10.04 -10.66 -33.99
C LYS A 153 -11.01 -10.36 -32.84
N HIS A 154 -10.52 -10.31 -31.60
CA HIS A 154 -11.29 -9.94 -30.42
C HIS A 154 -11.27 -8.43 -30.12
N ARG A 155 -10.79 -7.60 -31.07
CA ARG A 155 -10.78 -6.13 -30.99
C ARG A 155 -9.99 -5.55 -29.82
N LEU A 156 -9.14 -6.34 -29.15
CA LEU A 156 -8.32 -5.89 -28.03
C LEU A 156 -7.09 -5.10 -28.51
N VAL A 157 -6.61 -5.41 -29.71
CA VAL A 157 -5.57 -4.65 -30.41
C VAL A 157 -6.06 -4.33 -31.82
N GLU A 158 -5.50 -3.30 -32.43
CA GLU A 158 -5.74 -2.96 -33.82
C GLU A 158 -4.42 -2.83 -34.58
N ARG A 159 -4.47 -3.15 -35.87
CA ARG A 159 -3.34 -3.02 -36.77
C ARG A 159 -3.37 -1.66 -37.46
N ILE A 160 -2.47 -0.77 -37.06
CA ILE A 160 -2.35 0.58 -37.64
C ILE A 160 -1.67 0.53 -39.02
N GLU A 161 -0.66 -0.33 -39.16
CA GLU A 161 0.08 -0.54 -40.40
C GLU A 161 0.57 -1.99 -40.52
N ARG A 162 1.21 -2.33 -41.65
CA ARG A 162 1.76 -3.66 -41.85
C ARG A 162 2.78 -4.03 -40.74
N GLY A 163 2.35 -4.88 -39.81
CA GLY A 163 3.21 -5.41 -38.73
C GLY A 163 3.38 -4.45 -37.55
N LYS A 164 2.50 -3.45 -37.43
CA LYS A 164 2.44 -2.50 -36.32
C LYS A 164 1.07 -2.54 -35.69
N TYR A 165 1.03 -2.77 -34.39
CA TYR A 165 -0.19 -2.94 -33.61
C TYR A 165 -0.23 -1.92 -32.48
N ARG A 166 -1.44 -1.59 -32.02
CA ARG A 166 -1.70 -0.76 -30.85
C ARG A 166 -2.85 -1.37 -30.05
N LEU A 167 -2.88 -1.10 -28.74
CA LEU A 167 -4.06 -1.34 -27.92
C LEU A 167 -5.24 -0.52 -28.43
N THR A 168 -6.43 -1.11 -28.48
CA THR A 168 -7.65 -0.34 -28.73
C THR A 168 -8.16 0.24 -27.40
N LYS A 169 -9.03 1.26 -27.46
CA LYS A 169 -9.77 1.71 -26.26
C LYS A 169 -10.54 0.56 -25.58
N PHE A 170 -11.08 -0.35 -26.40
CA PHE A 170 -11.76 -1.54 -25.91
C PHE A 170 -10.81 -2.49 -25.17
N GLY A 171 -9.59 -2.67 -25.67
CA GLY A 171 -8.54 -3.43 -24.99
C GLY A 171 -8.13 -2.79 -23.67
N GLU A 172 -8.04 -1.46 -23.62
CA GLU A 172 -7.75 -0.71 -22.39
C GLU A 172 -8.84 -0.90 -21.32
N GLU A 173 -10.11 -0.72 -21.70
CA GLU A 173 -11.26 -0.97 -20.82
C GLU A 173 -11.28 -2.41 -20.29
N TYR A 174 -11.01 -3.38 -21.17
CA TYR A 174 -10.90 -4.80 -20.82
C TYR A 174 -9.79 -5.05 -19.78
N LEU A 175 -8.62 -4.41 -19.93
CA LEU A 175 -7.52 -4.51 -18.97
C LEU A 175 -7.87 -3.91 -17.60
N LEU A 176 -8.69 -2.86 -17.58
CA LEU A 176 -9.16 -2.22 -16.35
C LEU A 176 -10.29 -3.00 -15.64
N GLY A 177 -10.65 -4.19 -16.14
CA GLY A 177 -11.70 -5.02 -15.56
C GLY A 177 -13.13 -4.56 -15.89
N HIS A 178 -13.30 -3.61 -16.80
CA HIS A 178 -14.61 -3.33 -17.37
C HIS A 178 -14.94 -4.47 -18.32
N GLN A 179 -15.98 -5.25 -18.02
CA GLN A 179 -16.35 -6.44 -18.79
C GLN A 179 -17.26 -6.02 -19.95
N PRO A 180 -16.74 -5.90 -21.18
CA PRO A 180 -17.55 -5.47 -22.31
C PRO A 180 -18.32 -6.70 -22.83
N GLU A 181 -19.57 -6.50 -23.26
CA GLU A 181 -20.49 -7.57 -23.69
C GLU A 181 -19.98 -8.48 -24.85
N ASP A 182 -18.85 -8.14 -25.50
CA ASP A 182 -18.35 -8.75 -26.75
C ASP A 182 -16.99 -9.48 -26.60
N VAL A 183 -16.38 -9.55 -25.41
CA VAL A 183 -15.16 -10.38 -25.20
C VAL A 183 -15.57 -11.84 -24.98
N GLY A 184 -16.09 -12.46 -26.04
CA GLY A 184 -16.61 -13.83 -26.12
C GLY A 184 -16.47 -14.71 -24.87
N THR A 185 -17.57 -14.82 -24.12
CA THR A 185 -17.88 -15.98 -23.27
C THR A 185 -18.20 -17.15 -24.19
N THR A 186 -17.18 -17.76 -24.80
CA THR A 186 -17.39 -19.05 -25.47
C THR A 186 -17.24 -20.14 -24.44
N ASP A 187 -18.40 -20.62 -23.98
CA ASP A 187 -18.58 -21.93 -23.39
C ASP A 187 -17.80 -22.97 -24.19
N ASP A 188 -16.79 -23.59 -23.56
CA ASP A 188 -16.25 -24.87 -24.03
C ASP A 188 -15.77 -25.72 -22.84
N VAL A 189 -16.61 -25.77 -21.78
CA VAL A 189 -16.60 -26.91 -20.86
C VAL A 189 -17.43 -27.99 -21.52
N GLY A 190 -16.77 -28.83 -22.31
CA GLY A 190 -17.36 -30.04 -22.86
C GLY A 190 -17.98 -30.89 -21.74
N VAL A 191 -19.31 -30.95 -21.74
CA VAL A 191 -20.08 -31.90 -20.93
C VAL A 191 -19.91 -33.29 -21.56
N PRO A 192 -19.35 -34.29 -20.87
CA PRO A 192 -19.38 -35.65 -21.37
C PRO A 192 -20.82 -36.18 -21.31
N LYS A 193 -21.27 -36.79 -22.43
CA LYS A 193 -22.45 -37.67 -22.46
C LYS A 193 -22.13 -39.02 -21.83
#